data_AF-A0A1G8Q3X4-F1
#
_entry.id   AF-A0A1G8Q3X4-F1
#
_cell.length_a   1.000
_cell.length_b   1.000
_cell.length_c   1.000
_cell.angle_alpha   90.00
_cell.angle_beta   90.00
_cell.angle_gamma   90.00
#
_symmetry.space_group_name_H-M   'P 1'
#
loop_
_entity.id
_entity.type
_entity.pdbx_description
1 polymer ?
#
loop_
_entity_poly.entity_id
_entity_poly.type
_entity_poly.pdbx_seq_one_letter_code
_entity_poly.pdbx_strand_id
1 'polypeptide(L)'
;NCTLIGDKGYISTEIQLDLFETVNISLEVPYRSNQKDWKPTFAPFAKFRKRIETLFSQLCDQFMIVRNYAKDIEGLFTRIIGKISALTILQYINKLNGRPIGRIKYALI
;
A
#
# COMPACT_ATOMS: atom_id res chain seq x y z
N ASN A 1 -8.43 -10.47 19.44
CA ASN A 1 -9.36 -9.89 18.45
C ASN A 1 -8.56 -9.08 17.42
N CYS A 2 -8.32 -9.65 16.24
CA CYS A 2 -7.64 -9.01 15.12
C CYS A 2 -8.65 -8.85 13.98
N THR A 3 -8.74 -7.65 13.41
CA THR A 3 -9.56 -7.38 12.22
C THR A 3 -8.66 -7.44 10.99
N LEU A 4 -8.92 -8.40 10.10
CA LEU A 4 -8.18 -8.55 8.84
C LEU A 4 -8.85 -7.68 7.78
N ILE A 5 -8.05 -6.89 7.05
CA ILE A 5 -8.56 -5.93 6.07
C ILE A 5 -8.18 -6.42 4.68
N GLY A 6 -9.19 -6.66 3.85
CA GLY A 6 -9.01 -7.11 2.47
C GLY A 6 -8.94 -5.94 1.50
N ASP A 7 -8.23 -6.13 0.40
CA ASP A 7 -8.32 -5.21 -0.73
C ASP A 7 -9.67 -5.36 -1.47
N LYS A 8 -10.04 -4.37 -2.29
CA LYS A 8 -11.28 -4.37 -3.10
C LYS A 8 -11.40 -5.57 -4.04
N GLY A 9 -10.31 -6.27 -4.35
CA GLY A 9 -10.35 -7.56 -5.06
C GLY A 9 -11.13 -8.64 -4.31
N TYR A 10 -11.19 -8.58 -2.97
CA TYR A 10 -11.86 -9.54 -2.10
C TYR A 10 -13.31 -9.17 -1.79
N ILE A 11 -13.95 -8.32 -2.59
CA ILE A 11 -15.34 -7.87 -2.37
C ILE A 11 -16.36 -8.99 -2.62
N SER A 12 -16.03 -10.00 -3.44
CA SER A 12 -16.96 -11.08 -3.75
C SER A 12 -17.40 -11.81 -2.49
N THR A 13 -18.72 -11.89 -2.28
CA THR A 13 -19.31 -12.60 -1.14
C THR A 13 -18.91 -14.07 -1.13
N GLU A 14 -18.78 -14.69 -2.31
CA GLU A 14 -18.33 -16.08 -2.45
C GLU A 14 -16.91 -16.27 -1.92
N ILE A 15 -16.00 -15.34 -2.24
CA ILE A 15 -14.59 -15.39 -1.79
C ILE A 15 -14.51 -15.15 -0.27
N GLN A 16 -15.34 -14.25 0.27
CA GLN A 16 -15.37 -13.99 1.71
C GLN A 16 -15.95 -15.17 2.49
N LEU A 17 -17.00 -15.82 1.97
CA LEU A 17 -17.59 -17.02 2.55
C LEU A 17 -16.61 -18.18 2.52
N ASP A 18 -15.95 -18.42 1.40
CA ASP A 18 -14.93 -19.47 1.28
C ASP A 18 -13.76 -19.25 2.25
N LEU A 19 -13.27 -18.01 2.37
CA LEU A 19 -12.22 -17.67 3.35
C LEU A 19 -12.68 -17.86 4.81
N PHE A 20 -13.95 -17.64 5.10
CA PHE A 20 -14.49 -17.87 6.43
C PHE A 20 -14.70 -19.37 6.70
N GLU A 21 -15.27 -20.12 5.77
CA GLU A 21 -15.58 -21.55 5.92
C GLU A 21 -14.32 -22.42 5.89
N THR A 22 -13.37 -22.10 5.01
CA THR A 22 -12.17 -22.92 4.79
C THR A 22 -11.04 -22.59 5.76
N VAL A 23 -10.85 -21.32 6.13
CA VAL A 23 -9.71 -20.88 6.96
C VAL A 23 -10.10 -20.00 8.17
N ASN A 24 -11.40 -19.83 8.44
CA ASN A 24 -11.92 -19.03 9.57
C ASN A 24 -11.39 -17.58 9.58
N ILE A 25 -11.21 -16.98 8.40
CA ILE A 25 -10.76 -15.61 8.22
C ILE A 25 -11.96 -14.73 7.87
N SER A 26 -12.24 -13.73 8.71
CA SER A 26 -13.20 -12.66 8.41
C SER A 26 -12.46 -11.43 7.90
N LEU A 27 -12.76 -11.03 6.65
CA LEU A 27 -12.16 -9.85 6.01
C LEU A 27 -13.13 -8.66 6.01
N GLU A 28 -12.68 -7.53 6.52
CA GLU A 28 -13.35 -6.25 6.32
C GLU A 28 -12.86 -5.62 5.02
N VAL A 29 -13.74 -5.48 4.03
CA VAL A 29 -13.38 -4.99 2.69
C VAL A 29 -14.10 -3.66 2.41
N PRO A 30 -13.41 -2.61 1.94
CA PRO A 30 -14.03 -1.33 1.69
C PRO A 30 -15.00 -1.41 0.51
N TYR A 31 -16.22 -0.91 0.72
CA TYR A 31 -17.30 -0.86 -0.28
C TYR A 31 -16.90 -0.09 -1.55
N ARG A 32 -17.48 -0.48 -2.70
CA ARG A 32 -17.44 0.34 -3.93
C ARG A 32 -18.40 1.53 -3.78
N SER A 33 -18.05 2.65 -4.41
CA SER A 33 -18.88 3.87 -4.43
C SER A 33 -20.31 3.64 -4.92
N ASN A 34 -20.54 2.59 -5.69
CA ASN A 34 -21.84 2.26 -6.30
C ASN A 34 -22.63 1.19 -5.54
N GLN A 35 -22.19 0.75 -4.35
CA GLN A 35 -22.96 -0.19 -3.51
C GLN A 35 -24.05 0.54 -2.73
N LYS A 36 -25.28 0.03 -2.79
CA LYS A 36 -26.47 0.62 -2.16
C LYS A 36 -26.44 0.58 -0.63
N ASP A 37 -25.81 -0.44 -0.03
CA ASP A 37 -25.67 -0.60 1.43
C ASP A 37 -24.33 -0.06 1.94
N TRP A 38 -24.07 1.21 1.63
CA TRP A 38 -22.82 1.87 2.04
C TRP A 38 -22.81 2.11 3.56
N LYS A 39 -21.80 1.57 4.24
CA LYS A 39 -21.44 1.99 5.60
C LYS A 39 -20.12 2.77 5.56
N PRO A 40 -19.99 3.85 6.36
CA PRO A 40 -18.75 4.60 6.41
C PRO A 40 -17.61 3.70 6.87
N THR A 41 -16.59 3.57 6.03
CA THR A 41 -15.34 2.89 6.40
C THR A 41 -14.71 3.61 7.60
N PHE A 42 -14.27 2.85 8.60
CA PHE A 42 -13.60 3.42 9.77
C PHE A 42 -12.44 4.35 9.34
N ALA A 43 -12.48 5.60 9.77
CA ALA A 43 -11.62 6.66 9.23
C ALA A 43 -10.10 6.35 9.30
N PRO A 44 -9.58 5.69 10.34
CA PRO A 44 -8.20 5.19 10.34
C PRO A 44 -7.86 4.25 9.18
N PHE A 45 -8.77 3.36 8.77
CA PHE A 45 -8.53 2.42 7.67
C PHE A 45 -8.43 3.12 6.31
N ALA A 46 -9.29 4.11 6.07
CA ALA A 46 -9.19 4.95 4.88
C ALA A 46 -7.84 5.69 4.80
N LYS A 47 -7.33 6.17 5.96
CA LYS A 47 -6.00 6.81 6.03
C LYS A 47 -4.86 5.82 5.76
N PHE A 48 -4.91 4.61 6.32
CA PHE A 48 -3.90 3.57 6.06
C PHE A 48 -3.87 3.15 4.59
N ARG A 49 -5.04 2.87 4.00
CA ARG A 49 -5.16 2.54 2.58
C ARG A 49 -4.55 3.63 1.71
N LYS A 50 -4.93 4.88 1.93
CA LYS A 50 -4.41 6.01 1.16
C LYS A 50 -2.88 6.13 1.28
N ARG A 51 -2.31 5.83 2.46
CA ARG A 51 -0.85 5.79 2.65
C ARG A 51 -0.20 4.69 1.82
N ILE A 52 -0.75 3.47 1.83
CA ILE A 52 -0.25 2.34 1.04
C ILE A 52 -0.31 2.67 -0.45
N GLU A 53 -1.45 3.16 -0.94
CA GLU A 53 -1.63 3.56 -2.34
C GLU A 53 -0.63 4.65 -2.74
N THR A 54 -0.46 5.68 -1.91
CA THR A 54 0.52 6.75 -2.15
C THR A 54 1.95 6.20 -2.25
N LEU A 55 2.32 5.27 -1.36
CA LEU A 55 3.65 4.66 -1.33
C LEU A 55 3.91 3.84 -2.60
N PHE A 56 2.93 3.03 -3.03
CA PHE A 56 3.05 2.26 -4.27
C PHE A 56 3.13 3.16 -5.50
N SER A 57 2.29 4.20 -5.61
CA SER A 57 2.39 5.16 -6.72
C SER A 57 3.77 5.83 -6.76
N GLN A 58 4.35 6.18 -5.61
CA GLN A 58 5.70 6.75 -5.55
C GLN A 58 6.77 5.76 -6.03
N LEU A 59 6.72 4.51 -5.58
CA LEU A 59 7.66 3.48 -6.02
C LEU A 59 7.54 3.20 -7.52
N CYS A 60 6.31 3.10 -8.04
CA CYS A 60 6.06 2.83 -9.45
C CYS A 60 6.40 4.01 -10.36
N ASP A 61 5.97 5.23 -10.02
CA ASP A 61 6.08 6.38 -10.91
C ASP A 61 7.40 7.12 -10.74
N GLN A 62 7.86 7.35 -9.50
CA GLN A 62 9.06 8.15 -9.24
C GLN A 62 10.33 7.30 -9.24
N PHE A 63 10.29 6.11 -8.64
CA PHE A 63 11.43 5.20 -8.58
C PHE A 63 11.42 4.14 -9.69
N MET A 64 10.37 4.08 -10.50
CA MET A 64 10.20 3.11 -11.58
C MET A 64 10.50 1.68 -11.11
N ILE A 65 9.99 1.26 -9.95
CA ILE A 65 10.42 0.03 -9.26
C ILE A 65 10.38 -1.22 -10.17
N VAL A 66 9.35 -1.31 -11.02
CA VAL A 66 9.16 -2.39 -12.00
C VAL A 66 10.22 -2.39 -13.09
N ARG A 67 10.70 -1.22 -13.54
CA ARG A 67 11.73 -1.12 -14.57
C ARG A 67 13.11 -1.38 -13.96
N ASN A 68 13.66 -2.54 -14.26
CA ASN A 68 15.00 -2.94 -13.85
C ASN A 68 15.68 -3.67 -15.02
N TYR A 69 16.99 -3.43 -15.17
CA TYR A 69 17.83 -4.05 -16.21
C TYR A 69 18.88 -4.95 -15.56
N ALA A 70 18.51 -5.63 -14.47
CA ALA A 70 19.40 -6.59 -13.82
C ALA A 70 19.60 -7.80 -14.74
N LYS A 71 20.81 -8.36 -14.75
CA LYS A 71 21.16 -9.55 -15.53
C LYS A 71 21.16 -10.83 -14.70
N ASP A 72 21.06 -10.68 -13.38
CA ASP A 72 21.04 -11.74 -12.39
C ASP A 72 20.05 -11.40 -11.24
N ILE A 73 19.79 -12.39 -10.41
CA ILE A 73 18.84 -12.29 -9.30
C ILE A 73 19.38 -11.38 -8.19
N GLU A 74 20.67 -11.46 -7.88
CA GLU A 74 21.30 -10.64 -6.85
C GLU A 74 21.26 -9.15 -7.20
N GLY A 75 21.56 -8.80 -8.46
CA GLY A 75 21.44 -7.45 -8.97
C GLY A 75 20.01 -6.94 -9.00
N LEU A 76 19.03 -7.82 -9.22
CA LEU A 76 17.61 -7.48 -9.09
C LEU A 76 17.27 -7.08 -7.66
N PHE A 77 17.60 -7.93 -6.67
CA PHE A 77 17.35 -7.63 -5.25
C PHE A 77 18.06 -6.37 -4.81
N THR A 78 19.33 -6.19 -5.16
CA THR A 78 20.12 -5.00 -4.84
C THR A 78 19.46 -3.73 -5.36
N ARG A 79 18.95 -3.74 -6.60
CA ARG A 79 18.25 -2.59 -7.19
C ARG A 79 16.90 -2.32 -6.53
N ILE A 80 16.12 -3.36 -6.22
CA ILE A 80 14.83 -3.21 -5.53
C ILE A 80 15.04 -2.61 -4.14
N ILE A 81 15.98 -3.18 -3.37
CA ILE A 81 16.34 -2.68 -2.04
C ILE A 81 16.80 -1.22 -2.13
N GLY A 82 17.69 -0.90 -3.07
CA GLY A 82 18.16 0.48 -3.27
C GLY A 82 17.02 1.47 -3.51
N LYS A 83 16.01 1.12 -4.31
CA LYS A 83 14.84 1.98 -4.56
C LYS A 83 13.97 2.15 -3.31
N ILE A 84 13.73 1.07 -2.57
CA ILE A 84 12.97 1.12 -1.31
C ILE A 84 13.72 1.96 -0.27
N SER A 85 15.02 1.74 -0.10
CA SER A 85 15.88 2.50 0.81
C SER A 85 15.90 3.99 0.46
N ALA A 86 16.02 4.34 -0.81
CA ALA A 86 15.99 5.74 -1.25
C ALA A 86 14.66 6.42 -0.89
N LEU A 87 13.52 5.75 -1.13
CA LEU A 87 12.21 6.23 -0.68
C LEU A 87 12.17 6.46 0.83
N THR A 88 12.65 5.49 1.63
CA THR A 88 12.66 5.58 3.10
C THR A 88 13.53 6.74 3.58
N ILE A 89 14.69 6.98 2.96
CA ILE A 89 15.56 8.11 3.29
C ILE A 89 14.85 9.44 3.02
N LEU A 90 14.19 9.61 1.87
CA LEU A 90 13.44 10.84 1.58
C LEU A 90 12.29 11.07 2.56
N GLN A 91 11.58 10.00 2.93
CA GLN A 91 10.54 10.04 3.96
C GLN A 91 11.11 10.47 5.32
N TYR A 92 12.30 9.98 5.67
CA TYR A 92 13.00 10.33 6.90
C TYR A 92 13.47 11.78 6.91
N ILE A 93 14.04 12.28 5.81
CA ILE A 93 14.41 13.70 5.67
C ILE A 93 13.19 14.60 5.86
N ASN A 94 12.05 14.26 5.23
CA ASN A 94 10.81 15.00 5.46
C ASN A 94 10.39 15.00 6.93
N LYS A 95 10.51 13.86 7.61
CA LYS A 95 10.21 13.76 9.05
C LYS A 95 11.10 14.68 9.87
N LEU A 96 12.41 14.71 9.61
CA LEU A 96 13.35 15.59 10.29
C LEU A 96 13.03 17.08 10.07
N ASN A 97 12.58 17.42 8.86
CA ASN A 97 12.22 18.79 8.48
C ASN A 97 10.78 19.18 8.90
N GLY A 98 10.05 18.34 9.65
CA GLY A 98 8.66 18.60 10.03
C GLY A 98 7.67 18.63 8.85
N ARG A 99 8.07 18.13 7.69
CA ARG A 99 7.26 18.10 6.47
C ARG A 99 6.44 16.81 6.38
N PRO A 100 5.33 16.79 5.63
CA PRO A 100 4.55 15.57 5.45
C PRO A 100 5.40 14.44 4.83
N ILE A 101 5.49 13.30 5.54
CA ILE A 101 6.33 12.15 5.16
C ILE A 101 6.09 11.71 3.70
N GLY A 102 4.83 11.72 3.26
CA GLY A 102 4.44 11.32 1.90
C GLY A 102 4.78 12.33 0.80
N ARG A 103 5.37 13.50 1.07
CA ARG A 103 5.73 14.50 0.04
C ARG A 103 7.20 14.40 -0.36
N ILE A 104 7.59 13.25 -0.91
CA ILE A 104 9.01 12.96 -1.17
C ILE A 104 9.62 13.71 -2.36
N LYS A 105 8.80 14.15 -3.34
CA LYS A 105 9.27 14.81 -4.58
C LYS A 105 10.09 16.07 -4.31
N TYR A 106 9.78 16.77 -3.22
CA TYR A 106 10.43 18.01 -2.80
C TYR A 106 11.16 17.84 -1.46
N ALA A 107 11.54 16.60 -1.10
CA ALA A 107 12.17 16.34 0.19
C ALA A 107 13.57 16.98 0.31
N LEU A 108 14.24 17.22 -0.82
CA LEU A 108 15.62 17.74 -0.89
C LEU A 108 15.70 19.24 -1.24
N ILE A 109 14.56 19.91 -1.41
CA ILE A 109 14.45 21.35 -1.73
C ILE A 109 13.81 22.04 -0.53
#